data_AF-A0A8T5UK16-F1
#
_entry.id   AF-A0A8T5UK16-F1
#
_cell.length_a   1.000
_cell.length_b   1.000
_cell.length_c   1.000
_cell.angle_alpha   90.00
_cell.angle_beta   90.00
_cell.angle_gamma   90.00
#
_symmetry.space_group_name_H-M   'P 1'
#
loop_
_entity.id
_entity.type
_entity.pdbx_description
1 polymer ?
#
loop_
_entity_poly.entity_id
_entity_poly.type
_entity_poly.pdbx_seq_one_letter_code
_entity_poly.pdbx_strand_id
1 'polypeptide(L)'
;TKAKVTAKELQKYNMIYVHIKGPDEFGHDGDALGKKQNIEKIDSDFFGTLLRELGISNAVIVVSGDHSTPCTKKSHTDDPVPLLISSKILKNNRFQRFTESYAKTGDVETIKGSDVLKKTLEIINSKNKL
;
A
#
# COMPACT_ATOMS: atom_id res chain seq x y z
N THR A 1 3.45 4.92 17.88
CA THR A 1 2.85 5.28 16.57
C THR A 1 2.13 4.06 16.01
N LYS A 2 1.20 4.22 15.06
CA LYS A 2 0.51 3.08 14.41
C LYS A 2 1.52 2.04 13.91
N ALA A 3 2.61 2.48 13.25
CA ALA A 3 3.68 1.61 12.77
C ALA A 3 4.31 0.71 13.85
N LYS A 4 4.69 1.27 15.01
CA LYS A 4 5.27 0.48 16.13
C LYS A 4 4.27 -0.53 16.71
N VAL A 5 3.00 -0.15 16.81
CA VAL A 5 1.94 -1.06 17.27
C VAL A 5 1.74 -2.18 16.24
N THR A 6 1.68 -1.85 14.95
CA THR A 6 1.58 -2.84 13.87
C THR A 6 2.72 -3.84 13.92
N ALA A 7 3.99 -3.39 14.02
CA ALA A 7 5.14 -4.29 14.10
C ALA A 7 5.10 -5.22 15.33
N LYS A 8 4.71 -4.67 16.49
CA LYS A 8 4.57 -5.45 17.73
C LYS A 8 3.46 -6.49 17.65
N GLU A 9 2.27 -6.10 17.18
CA GLU A 9 1.11 -6.99 17.15
C GLU A 9 1.20 -8.03 16.03
N LEU A 10 1.97 -7.77 14.97
CA LEU A 10 2.23 -8.77 13.92
C LEU A 10 2.96 -10.03 14.46
N GLN A 11 3.60 -9.97 15.63
CA GLN A 11 4.15 -11.17 16.28
C GLN A 11 3.08 -12.09 16.90
N LYS A 12 1.85 -11.58 17.09
CA LYS A 12 0.75 -12.30 17.73
C LYS A 12 -0.37 -12.67 16.75
N TYR A 13 -0.49 -11.95 15.65
CA TYR A 13 -1.56 -12.12 14.68
C TYR A 13 -1.01 -12.42 13.29
N ASN A 14 -1.72 -13.28 12.55
CA ASN A 14 -1.34 -13.66 11.19
C ASN A 14 -1.57 -12.54 10.17
N MET A 15 -2.41 -11.55 10.51
CA MET A 15 -2.74 -10.41 9.65
C MET A 15 -3.09 -9.20 10.51
N ILE A 16 -2.60 -8.03 10.11
CA ILE A 16 -2.98 -6.74 10.69
C ILE A 16 -3.46 -5.84 9.55
N TYR A 17 -4.67 -5.28 9.69
CA TYR A 17 -5.17 -4.23 8.80
C TYR A 17 -4.87 -2.86 9.41
N VAL A 18 -4.33 -1.95 8.61
CA VAL A 18 -4.02 -0.58 9.05
C VAL A 18 -4.68 0.41 8.11
N HIS A 19 -5.62 1.20 8.65
CA HIS A 19 -6.18 2.33 7.94
C HIS A 19 -5.44 3.62 8.30
N ILE A 20 -5.06 4.40 7.29
CA ILE A 20 -4.37 5.69 7.44
C ILE A 20 -5.24 6.75 6.74
N LYS A 21 -5.73 7.72 7.52
CA LYS A 21 -6.43 8.91 7.01
C LYS A 21 -5.42 10.03 6.71
N GLY A 22 -5.85 11.04 5.98
CA GLY A 22 -5.05 12.24 5.68
C GLY A 22 -5.09 12.65 4.22
N PRO A 23 -4.65 11.81 3.26
CA PRO A 23 -4.50 12.24 1.87
C PRO A 23 -5.82 12.62 1.18
N ASP A 24 -6.94 12.10 1.68
CA ASP A 24 -8.28 12.31 1.14
C ASP A 24 -8.77 13.75 1.34
N GLU A 25 -8.51 14.35 2.50
CA GLU A 25 -8.92 15.71 2.86
C GLU A 25 -8.34 16.74 1.87
N PHE A 26 -7.04 16.65 1.59
CA PHE A 26 -6.38 17.48 0.57
C PHE A 26 -6.92 17.22 -0.85
N GLY A 27 -7.40 16.01 -1.12
CA GLY A 27 -8.10 15.67 -2.35
C GLY A 27 -9.37 16.49 -2.51
N HIS A 28 -10.20 16.56 -1.47
CA HIS A 28 -11.43 17.36 -1.43
C HIS A 28 -11.16 18.87 -1.49
N ASP A 29 -10.10 19.35 -0.85
CA ASP A 29 -9.73 20.77 -0.92
C ASP A 29 -9.16 21.18 -2.29
N GLY A 30 -8.70 20.21 -3.08
CA GLY A 30 -7.99 20.44 -4.33
C GLY A 30 -6.53 20.86 -4.14
N ASP A 31 -5.97 20.63 -2.96
CA ASP A 31 -4.59 20.96 -2.62
C ASP A 31 -3.65 19.81 -2.97
N ALA A 32 -3.12 19.85 -4.20
CA ALA A 32 -2.18 18.84 -4.68
C ALA A 32 -0.84 18.85 -3.91
N LEU A 33 -0.38 20.02 -3.44
CA LEU A 33 0.89 20.13 -2.71
C LEU A 33 0.75 19.58 -1.30
N GLY A 34 -0.33 19.93 -0.60
CA GLY A 34 -0.66 19.37 0.71
C GLY A 34 -0.88 17.86 0.64
N LYS A 35 -1.59 17.36 -0.40
CA LYS A 35 -1.77 15.91 -0.61
C LYS A 35 -0.42 15.19 -0.77
N LYS A 36 0.48 15.75 -1.59
CA LYS A 36 1.84 15.22 -1.77
C LYS A 36 2.61 15.17 -0.45
N GLN A 37 2.67 16.29 0.27
CA GLN A 37 3.39 16.39 1.54
C GLN A 37 2.83 15.42 2.59
N ASN A 38 1.50 15.23 2.61
CA ASN A 38 0.85 14.27 3.50
C ASN A 38 1.27 12.82 3.19
N ILE A 39 1.32 12.45 1.90
CA ILE A 39 1.82 11.14 1.46
C ILE A 39 3.29 10.94 1.83
N GLU A 40 4.15 11.95 1.65
CA GLU A 40 5.57 11.91 2.05
C GLU A 40 5.73 11.75 3.57
N LYS A 41 4.85 12.39 4.35
CA LYS A 41 4.79 12.22 5.81
C LYS A 41 4.36 10.79 6.20
N ILE A 42 3.38 10.21 5.52
CA ILE A 42 2.98 8.81 5.73
C ILE A 42 4.14 7.87 5.39
N ASP A 43 4.83 8.10 4.27
CA ASP A 43 5.99 7.31 3.86
C ASP A 43 7.09 7.32 4.93
N SER A 44 7.51 8.50 5.38
CA SER A 44 8.56 8.64 6.41
C SER A 44 8.13 8.17 7.81
N ASP A 45 6.97 8.62 8.30
CA ASP A 45 6.54 8.39 9.69
C ASP A 45 5.97 6.98 9.89
N PHE A 46 5.19 6.47 8.93
CA PHE A 46 4.57 5.14 9.02
C PHE A 46 5.43 4.06 8.37
N PHE A 47 5.64 4.11 7.06
CA PHE A 47 6.33 3.04 6.34
C PHE A 47 7.80 2.94 6.72
N GLY A 48 8.52 4.06 6.78
CA GLY A 48 9.91 4.11 7.24
C GLY A 48 10.07 3.54 8.65
N THR A 49 9.15 3.87 9.57
CA THR A 49 9.16 3.28 10.91
C THR A 49 8.82 1.80 10.90
N LEU A 50 7.76 1.41 10.20
CA LEU A 50 7.32 0.02 10.14
C LEU A 50 8.43 -0.89 9.61
N LEU A 51 9.10 -0.48 8.53
CA LEU A 51 10.19 -1.25 7.93
C LEU A 51 11.40 -1.38 8.86
N ARG A 52 11.77 -0.34 9.61
CA ARG A 52 12.83 -0.42 10.62
C ARG A 52 12.48 -1.40 11.75
N GLU A 53 11.25 -1.36 12.24
CA GLU A 53 10.79 -2.23 13.33
C GLU A 53 10.62 -3.69 12.86
N LEU A 54 10.23 -3.91 11.61
CA LEU A 54 10.07 -5.24 11.01
C LEU A 54 11.40 -5.90 10.62
N GLY A 55 12.47 -5.13 10.38
CA GLY A 55 13.81 -5.64 10.05
C GLY A 55 13.80 -6.62 8.86
N ILE A 56 14.40 -7.81 9.05
CA ILE A 56 14.49 -8.89 8.03
C ILE A 56 13.25 -9.81 8.05
N SER A 57 12.16 -9.43 8.71
CA SER A 57 10.97 -10.30 8.79
C SER A 57 10.38 -10.61 7.41
N ASN A 58 9.85 -11.83 7.26
CA ASN A 58 9.22 -12.32 6.03
C ASN A 58 7.77 -11.80 5.86
N ALA A 59 7.46 -10.61 6.38
CA ALA A 59 6.11 -10.06 6.31
C ALA A 59 5.70 -9.84 4.84
N VAL A 60 4.43 -10.15 4.54
CA VAL A 60 3.79 -9.73 3.30
C VAL A 60 3.13 -8.38 3.56
N ILE A 61 3.58 -7.35 2.85
CA ILE A 61 3.06 -6.00 2.96
C ILE A 61 2.20 -5.71 1.73
N VAL A 62 0.94 -5.38 1.97
CA VAL A 62 -0.02 -4.98 0.94
C VAL A 62 -0.40 -3.52 1.17
N VAL A 63 -0.26 -2.68 0.15
CA VAL A 63 -0.57 -1.24 0.22
C VAL A 63 -1.47 -0.85 -0.94
N SER A 64 -2.56 -0.15 -0.64
CA SER A 64 -3.44 0.46 -1.63
C SER A 64 -4.29 1.58 -0.99
N GLY A 65 -5.03 2.31 -1.82
CA GLY A 65 -6.14 3.16 -1.38
C GLY A 65 -7.45 2.38 -1.36
N ASP A 66 -8.45 2.89 -0.64
CA ASP A 66 -9.83 2.41 -0.71
C ASP A 66 -10.60 3.04 -1.89
N HIS A 67 -10.25 4.28 -2.26
CA HIS A 67 -10.77 4.96 -3.46
C HIS A 67 -9.81 6.06 -3.94
N SER A 68 -10.10 6.61 -5.12
CA SER A 68 -9.42 7.78 -5.67
C SER A 68 -10.15 9.06 -5.28
N THR A 69 -9.40 10.09 -4.89
CA THR A 69 -9.92 11.45 -4.64
C THR A 69 -9.03 12.48 -5.35
N PRO A 70 -9.13 12.63 -6.68
CA PRO A 70 -8.26 13.52 -7.45
C PRO A 70 -8.48 14.99 -7.08
N CYS A 71 -7.39 15.74 -6.82
CA CYS A 71 -7.48 17.17 -6.45
C CYS A 71 -8.18 18.03 -7.52
N THR A 72 -8.12 17.63 -8.79
CA THR A 72 -8.82 18.31 -9.89
C THR A 72 -10.33 18.10 -9.89
N LYS A 73 -10.80 17.05 -9.21
CA LYS A 73 -12.22 16.68 -9.11
C LYS A 73 -12.83 17.05 -7.77
N LYS A 74 -12.01 17.16 -6.71
CA LYS A 74 -12.46 17.50 -5.34
C LYS A 74 -13.53 16.55 -4.78
N SER A 75 -13.62 15.37 -5.35
CA SER A 75 -14.60 14.34 -5.04
C SER A 75 -13.98 12.97 -5.24
N HIS A 76 -14.64 11.95 -4.72
CA HIS A 76 -14.28 10.59 -5.06
C HIS A 76 -14.52 10.34 -6.56
N THR A 77 -13.67 9.51 -7.15
CA THR A 77 -13.82 9.00 -8.51
C THR A 77 -13.67 7.48 -8.52
N ASP A 78 -14.06 6.88 -9.64
CA ASP A 78 -13.91 5.45 -9.93
C ASP A 78 -12.56 5.12 -10.60
N ASP A 79 -11.65 6.09 -10.67
CA ASP A 79 -10.28 5.85 -11.15
C ASP A 79 -9.62 4.75 -10.31
N PRO A 80 -8.94 3.77 -10.94
CA PRO A 80 -8.30 2.68 -10.21
C PRO A 80 -7.17 3.21 -9.31
N VAL A 81 -7.06 2.61 -8.13
CA VAL A 81 -6.01 2.90 -7.14
C VAL A 81 -4.81 1.99 -7.33
N PRO A 82 -3.57 2.45 -7.06
CA PRO A 82 -2.38 1.62 -7.17
C PRO A 82 -2.38 0.54 -6.07
N LEU A 83 -1.92 -0.67 -6.42
CA LEU A 83 -1.76 -1.80 -5.50
C LEU A 83 -0.29 -2.24 -5.47
N LEU A 84 0.28 -2.33 -4.27
CA LEU A 84 1.60 -2.90 -4.02
C LEU A 84 1.46 -4.16 -3.19
N ILE A 85 2.09 -5.25 -3.63
CA ILE A 85 2.30 -6.46 -2.84
C ILE A 85 3.80 -6.69 -2.76
N SER A 86 4.34 -6.62 -1.55
CA SER A 86 5.78 -6.75 -1.27
C SER A 86 6.04 -7.86 -0.27
N SER A 87 7.02 -8.71 -0.55
CA SER A 87 7.49 -9.75 0.37
C SER A 87 8.88 -10.21 -0.06
N LYS A 88 9.67 -10.73 0.88
CA LYS A 88 11.01 -11.27 0.62
C LYS A 88 11.02 -12.42 -0.42
N ILE A 89 9.92 -13.17 -0.52
CA ILE A 89 9.80 -14.28 -1.49
C ILE A 89 9.43 -13.81 -2.90
N LEU A 90 9.04 -12.53 -3.06
CA LEU A 90 8.73 -11.93 -4.35
C LEU A 90 10.01 -11.28 -4.90
N LYS A 91 10.70 -11.98 -5.80
CA LYS A 91 11.78 -11.38 -6.58
C LYS A 91 11.18 -10.57 -7.71
N ASN A 92 11.35 -9.25 -7.67
CA ASN A 92 10.99 -8.39 -8.81
C ASN A 92 12.07 -7.35 -9.05
N ASN A 93 12.69 -7.40 -10.23
CA ASN A 93 13.81 -6.54 -10.62
C ASN A 93 13.36 -5.33 -11.46
N ARG A 94 12.04 -5.12 -11.66
CA ARG A 94 11.51 -4.17 -12.65
C ARG A 94 10.78 -2.94 -12.08
N PHE A 95 10.48 -2.89 -10.79
CA PHE A 95 9.64 -1.83 -10.23
C PHE A 95 10.35 -1.04 -9.12
N GLN A 96 10.58 0.25 -9.35
CA GLN A 96 11.29 1.13 -8.41
C GLN A 96 10.38 2.13 -7.68
N ARG A 97 9.11 2.30 -8.08
CA ARG A 97 8.21 3.33 -7.53
C ARG A 97 6.77 2.86 -7.37
N PHE A 98 6.11 3.35 -6.32
CA PHE A 98 4.67 3.17 -6.09
C PHE A 98 3.92 4.43 -6.56
N THR A 99 3.43 4.40 -7.80
CA THR A 99 2.64 5.47 -8.43
C THR A 99 1.57 4.86 -9.33
N GLU A 100 0.57 5.65 -9.70
CA GLU A 100 -0.51 5.25 -10.61
C GLU A 100 0.04 4.80 -11.98
N SER A 101 1.07 5.47 -12.50
CA SER A 101 1.71 5.13 -13.77
C SER A 101 2.49 3.80 -13.71
N TYR A 102 3.21 3.53 -12.62
CA TYR A 102 3.93 2.27 -12.44
C TYR A 102 2.97 1.10 -12.19
N ALA A 103 1.88 1.34 -11.45
CA ALA A 103 0.86 0.32 -11.18
C ALA A 103 0.24 -0.23 -12.48
N LYS A 104 0.05 0.60 -13.51
CA LYS A 104 -0.44 0.18 -14.84
C LYS A 104 0.47 -0.82 -15.56
N THR A 105 1.74 -0.88 -15.19
CA THR A 105 2.74 -1.79 -15.80
C THR A 105 3.09 -2.98 -14.91
N GLY A 106 2.46 -3.09 -13.74
CA GLY A 106 2.70 -4.16 -12.77
C GLY A 106 2.22 -5.52 -13.25
N ASP A 107 2.69 -6.58 -12.58
CA ASP A 107 2.31 -7.97 -12.90
C ASP A 107 0.86 -8.31 -12.46
N VAL A 108 0.24 -7.44 -11.65
CA VAL A 108 -1.14 -7.59 -11.19
C VAL A 108 -2.03 -6.70 -12.06
N GLU A 109 -2.98 -7.32 -12.74
CA GLU A 109 -4.03 -6.64 -13.51
C GLU A 109 -4.96 -5.80 -12.61
N THR A 110 -5.80 -4.96 -13.22
CA THR A 110 -6.86 -4.27 -12.48
C THR A 110 -7.86 -5.29 -11.94
N ILE A 111 -7.96 -5.37 -10.61
CA ILE A 111 -8.86 -6.28 -9.88
C ILE A 111 -9.84 -5.50 -9.00
N LYS A 112 -10.91 -6.16 -8.55
CA LYS A 112 -11.81 -5.55 -7.55
C LYS A 112 -11.12 -5.50 -6.18
N GLY A 113 -11.47 -4.49 -5.38
CA GLY A 113 -10.96 -4.36 -4.01
C GLY A 113 -11.22 -5.60 -3.15
N SER A 114 -12.37 -6.28 -3.35
CA SER A 114 -12.71 -7.53 -2.67
C SER A 114 -11.75 -8.69 -2.97
N ASP A 115 -11.05 -8.64 -4.10
CA ASP A 115 -10.19 -9.73 -4.57
C ASP A 115 -8.73 -9.54 -4.14
N VAL A 116 -8.36 -8.39 -3.56
CA VAL A 116 -6.98 -8.04 -3.21
C VAL A 116 -6.33 -9.10 -2.31
N LEU A 117 -7.01 -9.51 -1.24
CA LEU A 117 -6.47 -10.52 -0.31
C LEU A 117 -6.37 -11.89 -0.96
N LYS A 118 -7.38 -12.29 -1.73
CA LYS A 118 -7.39 -13.57 -2.45
C LYS A 118 -6.22 -13.63 -3.44
N LYS A 119 -6.06 -12.60 -4.28
CA LYS A 119 -4.95 -12.50 -5.25
C LYS A 119 -3.59 -12.49 -4.56
N THR A 120 -3.47 -11.78 -3.42
CA THR A 120 -2.23 -11.77 -2.62
C THR A 120 -1.86 -13.17 -2.16
N LEU A 121 -2.79 -13.93 -1.58
CA LEU A 121 -2.54 -15.29 -1.12
C LEU A 121 -2.19 -16.24 -2.27
N GLU A 122 -2.87 -16.12 -3.41
CA GLU A 122 -2.54 -16.89 -4.62
C GLU A 122 -1.09 -16.65 -5.08
N ILE A 123 -0.68 -15.37 -5.15
CA ILE A 123 0.68 -14.98 -5.54
C ILE A 123 1.71 -15.57 -4.56
N ILE A 124 1.50 -15.38 -3.26
CA ILE A 124 2.42 -15.87 -2.22
C ILE A 124 2.51 -17.40 -2.21
N ASN A 125 1.38 -18.09 -2.27
CA ASN A 125 1.34 -19.56 -2.30
C ASN A 125 1.96 -20.15 -3.56
N SER A 126 1.88 -19.46 -4.70
CA SER A 126 2.53 -19.91 -5.94
C SER A 126 4.05 -19.89 -5.86
N LYS A 127 4.62 -19.01 -5.02
CA LYS A 127 6.07 -18.84 -4.85
C LYS A 127 6.66 -19.67 -3.70
N ASN A 128 5.85 -20.05 -2.72
CA ASN A 128 6.25 -20.96 -1.64
C ASN A 128 6.31 -22.45 -2.05
N LYS A 129 5.81 -22.80 -3.23
CA LYS A 129 5.85 -24.18 -3.78
C LYS A 129 7.14 -24.49 -4.57
N LEU A 130 8.10 -23.57 -4.58
CA LEU A 130 9.43 -23.69 -5.20
C LEU A 130 10.50 -23.67 -4.11
#